data_AF-A0A392RLI5-F1
#
_entry.id   AF-A0A392RLI5-F1
#
_cell.length_a   1.000
_cell.length_b   1.000
_cell.length_c   1.000
_cell.angle_alpha   90.00
_cell.angle_beta   90.00
_cell.angle_gamma   90.00
#
_symmetry.space_group_name_H-M   'P 1'
#
loop_
_entity.id
_entity.type
_entity.pdbx_description
1 polymer ?
#
loop_
_entity_poly.entity_id
_entity_poly.type
_entity_poly.pdbx_seq_one_letter_code
_entity_poly.pdbx_strand_id
1 'polypeptide(L)'
;FHWNKGHFLIEPKEFTYKRTDLSPDEAADYDKLVAYVGTFPANLLEDNEGNPFLDGNGRQRTSAKPIDTKRLLGCKTQADLAAFFRDMTSVQARLRAAK
;
A
#
# COMPACT_ATOMS: atom_id res chain seq x y z
N PHE A 1 17.40 8.88 13.29
CA PHE A 1 16.22 9.70 13.59
C PHE A 1 15.61 9.17 14.89
N HIS A 2 15.45 10.00 15.93
CA HIS A 2 14.82 9.57 17.19
C HIS A 2 13.63 10.50 17.48
N TRP A 3 12.48 9.91 17.79
CA TRP A 3 11.30 10.69 18.16
C TRP A 3 11.44 11.18 19.61
N ASN A 4 11.00 12.40 19.90
CA ASN A 4 10.94 12.96 21.26
C ASN A 4 9.58 13.65 21.49
N LYS A 5 9.28 14.01 22.75
CA LYS A 5 8.00 14.66 23.11
C LYS A 5 7.73 15.94 22.31
N GLY A 6 8.77 16.67 21.93
CA GLY A 6 8.65 17.88 21.10
C GLY A 6 8.10 17.59 19.70
N HIS A 7 8.35 16.42 19.12
CA HIS A 7 7.83 16.06 17.80
C HIS A 7 6.31 15.91 17.79
N PHE A 8 5.67 15.62 18.93
CA PHE A 8 4.20 15.55 19.03
C PHE A 8 3.53 16.92 19.17
N LEU A 9 4.31 17.96 19.46
CA LEU A 9 3.83 19.34 19.56
C LEU A 9 3.91 20.07 18.21
N ILE A 10 4.59 19.48 17.23
CA ILE A 10 4.67 20.01 15.87
C ILE A 10 3.33 19.73 15.18
N GLU A 11 2.73 20.78 14.63
CA GLU A 11 1.45 20.65 13.95
C GLU A 11 1.58 19.69 12.75
N PRO A 12 0.57 18.84 12.49
CA PRO A 12 0.62 17.87 11.39
C PRO A 12 0.95 18.48 10.03
N LYS A 13 0.58 19.76 9.82
CA LYS A 13 0.85 20.51 8.60
C LYS A 13 2.35 20.62 8.26
N GLU A 14 3.22 20.57 9.26
CA GLU A 14 4.68 20.61 9.08
C GLU A 14 5.24 19.28 8.54
N PHE A 15 4.43 18.23 8.55
CA PHE A 15 4.76 16.90 8.01
C PHE A 15 3.92 16.51 6.79
N THR A 16 2.90 17.30 6.45
CA THR A 16 2.03 17.05 5.29
C THR A 16 2.24 18.12 4.25
N TYR A 17 2.83 17.75 3.11
CA TYR A 17 3.06 18.65 1.99
C TYR A 17 1.95 18.48 0.96
N LYS A 18 1.40 19.59 0.46
CA LYS A 18 0.56 19.52 -0.73
C LYS A 18 1.46 19.37 -1.94
N ARG A 19 0.94 18.70 -2.98
CA ARG A 19 1.66 18.57 -4.25
C ARG A 19 2.06 19.93 -4.85
N THR A 20 1.26 20.97 -4.62
CA THR A 20 1.53 22.35 -5.06
C THR A 20 2.74 22.98 -4.38
N ASP A 21 3.13 22.45 -3.23
CA ASP A 21 4.20 23.00 -2.39
C ASP A 21 5.53 22.26 -2.64
N LEU A 22 5.53 21.26 -3.52
CA LEU A 22 6.73 20.52 -3.94
C LEU A 22 7.47 21.29 -5.02
N SER A 23 8.80 21.28 -4.97
CA SER A 23 9.63 21.69 -6.10
C SER A 23 9.39 20.78 -7.32
N PRO A 24 9.76 21.22 -8.54
CA PRO A 24 9.61 20.40 -9.74
C PRO A 24 10.27 19.02 -9.64
N ASP A 25 11.44 18.94 -9.01
CA ASP A 25 12.18 17.69 -8.81
C ASP A 25 11.48 16.77 -7.81
N GLU A 26 11.01 17.31 -6.67
CA GLU A 26 10.26 16.54 -5.68
C GLU A 26 8.92 16.03 -6.23
N ALA A 27 8.22 16.84 -7.02
CA ALA A 27 7.00 16.42 -7.69
C ALA A 27 7.27 15.27 -8.68
N ALA A 28 8.36 15.33 -9.44
CA ALA A 28 8.76 14.27 -10.35
C ALA A 28 9.13 12.97 -9.60
N ASP A 29 9.82 13.07 -8.46
CA ASP A 29 10.13 11.92 -7.62
C ASP A 29 8.87 11.31 -6.99
N TYR A 30 7.94 12.15 -6.54
CA TYR A 30 6.64 11.70 -6.07
C TYR A 30 5.84 10.98 -7.17
N ASP A 31 5.90 11.44 -8.42
CA ASP A 31 5.25 10.75 -9.54
C ASP A 31 5.83 9.37 -9.80
N LYS A 32 7.15 9.19 -9.67
CA LYS A 32 7.77 7.87 -9.76
C LYS A 32 7.23 6.94 -8.66
N LEU A 33 7.05 7.45 -7.45
CA LEU A 33 6.47 6.68 -6.34
C LEU A 33 5.01 6.31 -6.61
N VAL A 34 4.20 7.25 -7.10
CA VAL A 34 2.79 7.00 -7.48
C VAL A 34 2.72 5.93 -8.56
N ALA A 35 3.54 6.05 -9.61
CA ALA A 35 3.60 5.06 -10.68
C ALA A 35 4.02 3.67 -10.14
N TYR A 36 5.04 3.63 -9.28
CA TYR A 36 5.50 2.39 -8.65
C TYR A 36 4.41 1.73 -7.81
N VAL A 37 3.74 2.48 -6.93
CA VAL A 37 2.61 1.97 -6.13
C VAL A 37 1.45 1.52 -7.01
N GLY A 38 1.23 2.20 -8.15
CA GLY A 38 0.23 1.80 -9.14
C GLY A 38 0.49 0.42 -9.78
N THR A 39 1.72 -0.09 -9.72
CA THR A 39 2.04 -1.45 -10.19
C THR A 39 1.65 -2.55 -9.19
N PHE A 40 1.28 -2.18 -7.96
CA PHE A 40 0.97 -3.16 -6.94
C PHE A 40 -0.35 -3.85 -7.27
N PRO A 41 -0.45 -5.17 -7.02
CA PRO A 41 -1.68 -5.90 -7.29
C PRO A 41 -2.81 -5.32 -6.44
N ALA A 42 -3.95 -5.09 -7.10
CA ALA A 42 -5.16 -4.64 -6.44
C ALA A 42 -5.58 -5.66 -5.38
N ASN A 43 -5.86 -5.19 -4.18
CA ASN A 43 -6.43 -6.02 -3.14
C ASN A 43 -7.94 -6.11 -3.36
N LEU A 44 -8.34 -7.17 -4.05
CA LEU A 44 -9.71 -7.46 -4.40
C LEU A 44 -10.52 -7.87 -3.16
N LEU A 45 -11.70 -7.30 -3.00
CA LEU A 45 -12.62 -7.67 -1.93
C LEU A 45 -13.37 -8.93 -2.36
N GLU A 46 -13.29 -9.94 -1.51
CA GLU A 46 -13.94 -11.23 -1.65
C GLU A 46 -14.60 -11.61 -0.32
N ASP A 47 -15.67 -12.39 -0.37
CA ASP A 47 -16.27 -12.99 0.82
C ASP A 47 -15.44 -14.19 1.33
N ASN A 48 -15.95 -14.89 2.35
CA ASN A 48 -15.25 -16.04 2.94
C ASN A 48 -15.16 -17.25 1.99
N GLU A 49 -16.04 -17.31 0.99
CA GLU A 49 -16.09 -18.37 -0.03
C GLU A 49 -15.23 -18.01 -1.25
N GLY A 50 -14.71 -16.79 -1.32
CA GLY A 50 -13.89 -16.29 -2.41
C GLY A 50 -14.69 -15.61 -3.53
N ASN A 51 -15.98 -15.33 -3.33
CA ASN A 51 -16.78 -14.64 -4.32
C ASN A 51 -16.47 -13.13 -4.30
N PRO A 52 -16.39 -12.47 -5.48
CA PRO A 52 -16.05 -11.05 -5.56
C PRO A 52 -17.18 -10.16 -5.02
N PHE A 53 -16.83 -9.18 -4.16
CA PHE A 53 -17.77 -8.11 -3.81
C PHE A 53 -17.82 -7.10 -4.95
N LEU A 54 -18.97 -6.96 -5.61
CA LEU A 54 -19.14 -6.01 -6.71
C LEU A 54 -19.64 -4.65 -6.22
N ASP A 55 -19.27 -3.59 -6.92
CA ASP A 55 -19.83 -2.25 -6.75
C ASP A 55 -21.13 -2.07 -7.58
N GLY A 56 -21.74 -0.89 -7.51
CA GLY A 56 -22.96 -0.58 -8.26
C GLY A 56 -22.81 -0.61 -9.79
N ASN A 57 -21.58 -0.67 -10.30
CA ASN A 57 -21.26 -0.80 -11.72
C ASN A 57 -20.83 -2.23 -12.10
N GLY A 58 -20.95 -3.19 -11.18
CA GLY A 58 -20.55 -4.59 -11.39
C GLY A 58 -19.04 -4.82 -11.39
N ARG A 59 -18.23 -3.84 -10.96
CA ARG A 59 -16.77 -4.02 -10.83
C ARG A 59 -16.43 -4.56 -9.45
N GLN A 60 -15.44 -5.45 -9.38
CA GLN A 60 -14.98 -5.94 -8.09
C GLN A 60 -14.40 -4.81 -7.26
N ARG A 61 -14.92 -4.65 -6.05
CA ARG A 61 -14.47 -3.65 -5.09
C ARG A 61 -13.05 -3.99 -4.65
N THR A 62 -12.28 -2.95 -4.38
CA THR A 62 -10.95 -3.07 -3.80
C THR A 62 -10.94 -2.50 -2.38
N SER A 63 -9.99 -2.92 -1.55
CA SER A 63 -9.77 -2.31 -0.24
C SER A 63 -8.30 -2.01 -0.01
N ALA A 64 -8.02 -0.97 0.77
CA ALA A 64 -6.67 -0.69 1.22
C ALA A 64 -6.18 -1.83 2.12
N LYS A 65 -5.00 -2.37 1.83
CA LYS A 65 -4.36 -3.41 2.65
C LYS A 65 -3.10 -2.85 3.29
N PRO A 66 -2.85 -3.10 4.58
CA PRO A 66 -1.55 -2.80 5.18
C PRO A 66 -0.47 -3.64 4.47
N ILE A 67 0.60 -2.98 4.07
CA ILE A 67 1.77 -3.59 3.43
C ILE A 67 2.90 -3.61 4.45
N ASP A 68 3.58 -4.76 4.58
CA ASP A 68 4.84 -4.84 5.32
C ASP A 68 5.93 -4.14 4.50
N THR A 69 6.08 -2.84 4.74
CA THR A 69 7.04 -1.98 4.04
C THR A 69 8.48 -2.43 4.30
N LYS A 70 8.77 -3.03 5.45
CA LYS A 70 10.12 -3.53 5.76
C LYS A 70 10.49 -4.72 4.88
N ARG A 71 9.58 -5.68 4.72
CA ARG A 71 9.79 -6.81 3.80
C ARG A 71 9.85 -6.35 2.35
N LEU A 72 8.96 -5.43 1.94
CA LEU A 72 8.95 -4.86 0.60
C LEU A 72 10.28 -4.17 0.25
N LEU A 73 10.80 -3.33 1.14
CA LEU A 73 12.10 -2.66 0.97
C LEU A 73 13.29 -3.63 1.01
N GLY A 74 13.09 -4.83 1.55
CA GLY A 74 14.08 -5.91 1.55
C GLY A 74 14.15 -6.69 0.23
N CYS A 75 13.17 -6.56 -0.66
CA CYS A 75 13.18 -7.21 -1.98
C CYS A 75 14.28 -6.62 -2.86
N LYS A 76 15.18 -7.46 -3.37
CA LYS A 76 16.30 -7.02 -4.23
C LYS A 76 16.06 -7.33 -5.70
N THR A 77 15.14 -8.24 -5.98
CA THR A 77 14.83 -8.70 -7.33
C THR A 77 13.33 -8.65 -7.61
N GLN A 78 12.96 -8.63 -8.89
CA GLN A 78 11.56 -8.74 -9.31
C GLN A 78 10.91 -10.05 -8.83
N ALA A 79 11.71 -11.13 -8.72
CA ALA A 79 11.23 -12.41 -8.21
C ALA A 79 10.87 -12.32 -6.71
N ASP A 80 11.67 -11.62 -5.91
CA ASP A 80 11.38 -11.37 -4.49
C ASP A 80 10.09 -10.56 -4.33
N LEU A 81 9.93 -9.53 -5.16
CA LEU A 81 8.74 -8.67 -5.16
C LEU A 81 7.47 -9.48 -5.51
N ALA A 82 7.54 -10.29 -6.57
CA ALA A 82 6.45 -11.16 -6.97
C ALA A 82 6.12 -12.20 -5.89
N ALA A 83 7.13 -12.79 -5.24
CA ALA A 83 6.94 -13.72 -4.14
C ALA A 83 6.30 -13.04 -2.93
N PHE A 84 6.71 -11.82 -2.59
CA PHE A 84 6.13 -11.02 -1.51
C PHE A 84 4.63 -10.79 -1.71
N PHE A 85 4.22 -10.34 -2.91
CA PHE A 85 2.80 -10.09 -3.19
C PHE A 85 1.97 -11.38 -3.22
N ARG A 86 2.53 -12.49 -3.72
CA ARG A 86 1.89 -13.81 -3.68
C ARG A 86 1.68 -14.30 -2.25
N ASP A 87 2.71 -14.18 -1.39
CA ASP A 87 2.63 -14.52 0.03
C ASP A 87 1.54 -13.72 0.73
N MET A 88 1.49 -12.40 0.48
CA MET A 88 0.44 -11.51 0.97
C MET A 88 -0.97 -12.00 0.61
N THR A 89 -1.17 -12.47 -0.62
CA THR A 89 -2.46 -13.00 -1.11
C THR A 89 -2.78 -14.36 -0.45
N SER A 90 -1.76 -15.21 -0.29
CA SER A 90 -1.89 -16.51 0.38
C SER A 90 -2.24 -16.37 1.87
N VAL A 91 -1.63 -15.41 2.59
CA VAL A 91 -1.97 -15.13 4.00
C VAL A 91 -3.45 -14.76 4.15
N GLN A 92 -4.02 -14.00 3.22
CA GLN A 92 -5.47 -13.73 3.23
C GLN A 92 -6.27 -15.00 3.03
N ALA A 93 -5.89 -15.86 2.08
CA ALA A 93 -6.56 -17.15 1.88
C ALA A 93 -6.52 -18.02 3.15
N ARG A 94 -5.38 -18.05 3.85
CA ARG A 94 -5.23 -18.81 5.11
C ARG A 94 -6.04 -18.22 6.25
N LEU A 95 -6.10 -16.90 6.37
CA LEU A 95 -6.94 -16.23 7.38
C LEU A 95 -8.44 -16.50 7.16
N ARG A 96 -8.88 -16.65 5.90
CA ARG A 96 -10.26 -17.07 5.58
C ARG A 96 -10.55 -18.48 6.06
N ALA A 97 -9.66 -19.43 5.76
CA ALA A 97 -9.86 -20.85 6.11
C ALA A 97 -9.81 -21.15 7.62
N ALA A 98 -9.31 -20.22 8.42
CA ALA A 98 -9.16 -20.37 9.87
C ALA A 98 -10.32 -19.78 10.69
N LYS A 99 -11.38 -19.29 10.04
CA LYS A 99 -12.53 -18.63 10.66
C LYS A 99 -13.79 -19.49 10.51
#